data_AF-A0A4R1M850-F1
#
_entry.id   AF-A0A4R1M850-F1
#
_cell.length_a   1.000
_cell.length_b   1.000
_cell.length_c   1.000
_cell.angle_alpha   90.00
_cell.angle_beta   90.00
_cell.angle_gamma   90.00
#
_symmetry.space_group_name_H-M   'P 1'
#
loop_
_entity.id
_entity.type
_entity.pdbx_description
1 polymer ?
#
loop_
_entity_poly.entity_id
_entity_poly.type
_entity_poly.pdbx_seq_one_letter_code
_entity_poly.pdbx_strand_id
1 'polypeptide(L)'
;MEKTEKMNKIRFIDTIKFKLIITIVVVQLLNLFIGNGVNLAINTVKDLFGDNEFAELLLSGGAGLIISTGLNIVIITVLFLLIYNKLVLNYIKHIIKTSRKWSEGDLSVRCKSEKNDEISILANNLNLMVDEYESIIEAIKNTSIDSKKLSARLKGNIEEATNITEEVNQSMIKLSDGSMQQAEHTSEVTEAVEHLIGEIDSVTYAMNDATELTNNANEKVTIGEKTIKNQQEKMENYITLSKNISSEMSALMTKSNEISEITESVNQIANQTNLLALNASIEAARAGEYGQGFAVVAEEIRQLAEQSTRSVDSIGDIISDIQNSIEKANEKIQTFNHNVYDQEDALNHTEEIFQSILEVFKNINEHVNKVTLSCETMSRTSEKVGESIKYISEVADTSAASIQNITASSEEEEAIFQHNLELAQQMEEITNTLSKHIKQFNVKV
;
A
#
# COMPACT_ATOMS: atom_id res chain seq x y z
N MET A 1 -19.77 -68.72 14.08
CA MET A 1 -20.91 -69.65 13.81
C MET A 1 -20.57 -71.12 14.01
N GLU A 2 -19.31 -71.57 13.93
CA GLU A 2 -18.95 -73.00 14.02
C GLU A 2 -18.87 -73.60 15.45
N LYS A 3 -18.93 -72.78 16.51
CA LYS A 3 -18.92 -73.23 17.92
C LYS A 3 -20.31 -73.48 18.50
N THR A 4 -21.37 -72.98 17.88
CA THR A 4 -22.75 -73.06 18.41
C THR A 4 -23.46 -74.35 18.03
N GLU A 5 -23.03 -75.05 16.98
CA GLU A 5 -23.67 -76.31 16.54
C GLU A 5 -23.28 -77.55 17.35
N LYS A 6 -22.18 -77.52 18.11
CA LYS A 6 -21.74 -78.64 18.95
C LYS A 6 -22.38 -78.70 20.35
N MET A 7 -23.13 -77.69 20.77
CA MET A 7 -23.63 -77.58 22.15
C MET A 7 -25.00 -78.26 22.43
N ASN A 8 -25.70 -78.78 21.42
CA ASN A 8 -27.09 -79.23 21.59
C ASN A 8 -27.34 -80.74 21.47
N LYS A 9 -26.35 -81.58 21.76
CA LYS A 9 -26.63 -82.99 22.09
C LYS A 9 -26.52 -83.20 23.59
N ILE A 10 -27.55 -82.77 24.32
CA ILE A 10 -27.76 -83.24 25.69
C ILE A 10 -27.84 -84.77 25.62
N ARG A 11 -27.01 -85.47 26.39
CA ARG A 11 -27.14 -86.93 26.49
C ARG A 11 -28.53 -87.21 27.04
N PHE A 12 -29.26 -88.17 26.48
CA PHE A 12 -30.63 -88.46 26.91
C PHE A 12 -30.74 -88.60 28.44
N ILE A 13 -29.72 -89.19 29.08
CA ILE A 13 -29.58 -89.38 30.53
C ILE A 13 -29.62 -88.06 31.33
N ASP A 14 -29.14 -86.96 30.74
CA ASP A 14 -29.05 -85.67 31.43
C ASP A 14 -30.29 -84.80 31.24
N THR A 15 -31.21 -85.19 30.35
CA THR A 15 -32.45 -84.44 30.07
C THR A 15 -33.39 -84.40 31.27
N ILE A 16 -34.11 -83.30 31.44
CA ILE A 16 -35.23 -83.18 32.40
C ILE A 16 -36.23 -84.30 32.13
N LYS A 17 -36.50 -84.59 30.85
CA LYS A 17 -37.41 -85.66 30.46
C LYS A 17 -36.96 -87.01 31.05
N PHE A 18 -35.69 -87.35 30.93
CA PHE A 18 -35.14 -88.58 31.52
C PHE A 18 -35.11 -88.54 33.05
N LYS A 19 -34.73 -87.42 33.67
CA LYS A 19 -34.77 -87.25 35.13
C LYS A 19 -36.18 -87.42 35.68
N LEU A 20 -37.20 -86.89 34.98
CA LEU A 20 -38.61 -87.08 35.33
C LEU A 20 -39.06 -88.51 35.09
N ILE A 21 -38.69 -89.14 33.97
CA ILE A 21 -39.00 -90.55 33.69
C ILE A 21 -38.37 -91.46 34.76
N ILE A 22 -37.08 -91.30 35.07
CA ILE A 22 -36.43 -92.04 36.17
C ILE A 22 -37.11 -91.75 37.49
N THR A 23 -37.48 -90.49 37.79
CA THR A 23 -38.20 -90.17 39.02
C THR A 23 -39.54 -90.92 39.07
N ILE A 24 -40.30 -90.93 37.97
CA ILE A 24 -41.56 -91.67 37.88
C ILE A 24 -41.32 -93.16 38.08
N VAL A 25 -40.31 -93.74 37.44
CA VAL A 25 -39.95 -95.17 37.58
C VAL A 25 -39.50 -95.49 39.01
N VAL A 26 -38.66 -94.66 39.64
CA VAL A 26 -38.22 -94.82 41.02
C VAL A 26 -39.39 -94.68 41.99
N VAL A 27 -40.28 -93.71 41.77
CA VAL A 27 -41.49 -93.54 42.59
C VAL A 27 -42.46 -94.72 42.39
N GLN A 28 -42.57 -95.28 41.18
CA GLN A 28 -43.32 -96.50 40.90
C GLN A 28 -42.67 -97.77 41.51
N LEU A 29 -41.34 -97.86 41.56
CA LEU A 29 -40.66 -98.95 42.27
C LEU A 29 -40.83 -98.81 43.78
N LEU A 30 -40.76 -97.59 44.30
CA LEU A 30 -41.09 -97.28 45.70
C LEU A 30 -42.56 -97.57 46.02
N ASN A 31 -43.48 -97.51 45.05
CA ASN A 31 -44.88 -97.90 45.21
C ASN A 31 -45.01 -99.32 45.80
N LEU A 32 -44.20 -100.28 45.32
CA LEU A 32 -44.22 -101.65 45.84
C LEU A 32 -43.83 -101.69 47.33
N PHE A 33 -42.87 -100.88 47.75
CA PHE A 33 -42.43 -100.80 49.15
C PHE A 33 -43.39 -100.00 50.02
N ILE A 34 -43.90 -98.88 49.53
CA ILE A 34 -44.88 -98.03 50.22
C ILE A 34 -46.19 -98.79 50.37
N GLY A 35 -46.64 -99.49 49.32
CA GLY A 35 -47.84 -100.33 49.36
C GLY A 35 -47.70 -101.49 50.35
N ASN A 36 -46.54 -102.15 50.39
CA ASN A 36 -46.27 -103.17 51.41
C ASN A 36 -46.20 -102.58 52.82
N GLY A 37 -45.60 -101.40 53.00
CA GLY A 37 -45.53 -100.71 54.29
C GLY A 37 -46.89 -100.21 54.78
N VAL A 38 -47.73 -99.68 53.89
CA VAL A 38 -49.12 -99.29 54.18
C VAL A 38 -49.95 -100.52 54.52
N ASN A 39 -49.81 -101.62 53.78
CA ASN A 39 -50.48 -102.89 54.10
C ASN A 39 -50.02 -103.45 55.46
N LEU A 40 -48.72 -103.39 55.78
CA LEU A 40 -48.20 -103.81 57.08
C LEU A 40 -48.75 -102.92 58.21
N ALA A 41 -48.76 -101.60 58.03
CA ALA A 41 -49.32 -100.66 58.99
C ALA A 41 -50.83 -100.89 59.20
N ILE A 42 -51.58 -101.13 58.12
CA ILE A 42 -52.99 -101.49 58.17
C ILE A 42 -53.19 -102.80 58.95
N ASN A 43 -52.37 -103.82 58.72
CA ASN A 43 -52.42 -105.09 59.46
C ASN A 43 -52.04 -104.91 60.94
N THR A 44 -51.08 -104.05 61.26
CA THR A 44 -50.68 -103.77 62.65
C THR A 44 -51.77 -102.99 63.38
N VAL A 45 -52.44 -102.05 62.70
CA VAL A 45 -53.63 -101.37 63.20
C VAL A 45 -54.77 -102.37 63.41
N LYS A 46 -54.96 -103.33 62.51
CA LYS A 46 -55.91 -104.44 62.70
C LYS A 46 -55.62 -105.24 63.97
N ASP A 47 -54.35 -105.56 64.23
CA ASP A 47 -53.92 -106.29 65.44
C ASP A 47 -54.08 -105.46 66.73
N LEU A 48 -53.93 -104.12 66.66
CA LEU A 48 -54.07 -103.20 67.80
C LEU A 48 -55.51 -102.96 68.22
N PHE A 49 -56.48 -103.06 67.31
CA PHE A 49 -57.89 -102.74 67.57
C PHE A 49 -58.77 -103.93 67.99
N GLY A 50 -58.23 -105.16 68.00
CA GLY A 50 -58.96 -106.39 68.37
C GLY A 50 -60.18 -106.65 67.48
N ASP A 51 -60.87 -107.79 67.68
CA ASP A 51 -62.08 -108.20 66.93
C ASP A 51 -63.29 -107.28 67.22
N ASN A 52 -63.20 -106.02 66.81
CA ASN A 52 -64.30 -105.07 66.75
C ASN A 52 -64.93 -105.14 65.35
N GLU A 53 -66.25 -105.33 65.30
CA GLU A 53 -67.06 -105.42 64.08
C GLU A 53 -66.86 -104.21 63.13
N PHE A 54 -66.45 -103.05 63.68
CA PHE A 54 -66.13 -101.84 62.93
C PHE A 54 -64.73 -101.87 62.26
N ALA A 55 -63.76 -102.53 62.88
CA ALA A 55 -62.41 -102.70 62.33
C ALA A 55 -62.39 -103.74 61.21
N GLU A 56 -63.20 -104.80 61.31
CA GLU A 56 -63.35 -105.82 60.27
C GLU A 56 -64.04 -105.26 59.01
N LEU A 57 -65.00 -104.35 59.16
CA LEU A 57 -65.67 -103.67 58.03
C LEU A 57 -64.74 -102.72 57.26
N LEU A 58 -63.85 -102.01 57.96
CA LEU A 58 -62.88 -101.09 57.33
C LEU A 58 -61.62 -101.81 56.80
N LEU A 59 -61.26 -102.97 57.38
CA LEU A 59 -59.98 -103.67 57.11
C LEU A 59 -60.13 -105.06 56.48
N SER A 60 -61.33 -105.50 56.11
CA SER A 60 -61.56 -106.69 55.27
C SER A 60 -61.35 -106.38 53.78
N GLY A 61 -61.01 -107.42 53.01
CA GLY A 61 -60.19 -107.36 51.79
C GLY A 61 -60.62 -106.47 50.62
N GLY A 62 -61.79 -105.83 50.65
CA GLY A 62 -62.24 -104.89 49.61
C GLY A 62 -62.00 -103.41 49.96
N ALA A 63 -62.48 -102.97 51.13
CA ALA A 63 -62.38 -101.57 51.56
C ALA A 63 -60.93 -101.18 51.92
N GLY A 64 -60.20 -102.09 52.58
CA GLY A 64 -58.79 -101.89 52.91
C GLY A 64 -57.89 -101.74 51.66
N LEU A 65 -58.19 -102.46 50.58
CA LEU A 65 -57.47 -102.30 49.30
C LEU A 65 -57.73 -100.94 48.67
N ILE A 66 -58.97 -100.45 48.70
CA ILE A 66 -59.31 -99.13 48.15
C ILE A 66 -58.62 -98.01 48.95
N ILE A 67 -58.62 -98.10 50.28
CA ILE A 67 -57.97 -97.12 51.16
C ILE A 67 -56.44 -97.17 50.97
N SER A 68 -55.83 -98.36 50.94
CA SER A 68 -54.39 -98.54 50.70
C SER A 68 -53.96 -98.01 49.32
N THR A 69 -54.74 -98.30 48.28
CA THR A 69 -54.47 -97.82 46.91
C THR A 69 -54.64 -96.29 46.82
N GLY A 70 -55.68 -95.74 47.46
CA GLY A 70 -55.90 -94.29 47.53
C GLY A 70 -54.77 -93.55 48.25
N LEU A 71 -54.33 -94.07 49.41
CA LEU A 71 -53.23 -93.49 50.18
C LEU A 71 -51.91 -93.51 49.39
N ASN A 72 -51.66 -94.60 48.67
CA ASN A 72 -50.46 -94.76 47.86
C ASN A 72 -50.42 -93.77 46.68
N ILE A 73 -51.54 -93.58 45.98
CA ILE A 73 -51.66 -92.58 44.90
C ILE A 73 -51.35 -91.17 45.43
N VAL A 74 -51.87 -90.83 46.62
CA VAL A 74 -51.61 -89.53 47.27
C VAL A 74 -50.12 -89.38 47.60
N ILE A 75 -49.50 -90.38 48.23
CA ILE A 75 -48.08 -90.35 48.59
C ILE A 75 -47.19 -90.18 47.35
N ILE A 76 -47.49 -90.91 46.27
CA ILE A 76 -46.77 -90.82 44.99
C ILE A 76 -46.91 -89.44 44.37
N THR A 77 -48.13 -88.88 44.37
CA THR A 77 -48.39 -87.56 43.81
C THR A 77 -47.65 -86.49 44.60
N VAL A 78 -47.64 -86.57 45.93
CA VAL A 78 -46.89 -85.66 46.79
C VAL A 78 -45.38 -85.79 46.55
N LEU A 79 -44.83 -87.01 46.51
CA LEU A 79 -43.41 -87.24 46.23
C LEU A 79 -43.00 -86.72 44.85
N PHE A 80 -43.80 -86.99 43.83
CA PHE A 80 -43.57 -86.48 42.49
C PHE A 80 -43.60 -84.95 42.46
N LEU A 81 -44.59 -84.31 43.10
CA LEU A 81 -44.66 -82.86 43.21
C LEU A 81 -43.45 -82.25 43.93
N LEU A 82 -42.98 -82.88 45.02
CA LEU A 82 -41.78 -82.42 45.74
C LEU A 82 -40.52 -82.52 44.88
N ILE A 83 -40.33 -83.62 44.16
CA ILE A 83 -39.17 -83.83 43.28
C ILE A 83 -39.25 -82.92 42.05
N TYR A 84 -40.42 -82.78 41.43
CA TYR A 84 -40.66 -81.84 40.33
C TYR A 84 -40.39 -80.40 40.76
N ASN A 85 -40.84 -80.01 41.96
CA ASN A 85 -40.58 -78.70 42.53
C ASN A 85 -39.07 -78.47 42.73
N LYS A 86 -38.34 -79.45 43.28
CA LYS A 86 -36.90 -79.34 43.54
C LYS A 86 -36.06 -79.37 42.27
N LEU A 87 -36.40 -80.21 41.28
CA LEU A 87 -35.60 -80.41 40.06
C LEU A 87 -35.90 -79.39 38.97
N VAL A 88 -37.15 -78.95 38.83
CA VAL A 88 -37.59 -78.08 37.73
C VAL A 88 -38.03 -76.71 38.24
N LEU A 89 -39.07 -76.64 39.08
CA LEU A 89 -39.68 -75.35 39.46
C LEU A 89 -38.72 -74.43 40.21
N ASN A 90 -37.87 -74.95 41.08
CA ASN A 90 -36.94 -74.13 41.86
C ASN A 90 -35.86 -73.48 40.99
N TYR A 91 -35.39 -74.17 39.94
CA TYR A 91 -34.44 -73.62 38.98
C TYR A 91 -35.11 -72.60 38.05
N ILE A 92 -36.33 -72.85 37.59
CA ILE A 92 -37.12 -71.87 36.83
C ILE A 92 -37.38 -70.62 37.67
N LYS A 93 -37.75 -70.77 38.96
CA LYS A 93 -37.92 -69.63 39.89
C LYS A 93 -36.64 -68.82 40.04
N HIS A 94 -35.47 -69.46 40.02
CA HIS A 94 -34.18 -68.76 40.05
C HIS A 94 -33.94 -67.96 38.76
N ILE A 95 -34.20 -68.56 37.58
CA ILE A 95 -34.12 -67.85 36.30
C ILE A 95 -35.09 -66.66 36.27
N ILE A 96 -36.33 -66.84 36.71
CA ILE A 96 -37.31 -65.74 36.80
C ILE A 96 -36.81 -64.63 37.73
N LYS A 97 -36.24 -64.99 38.90
CA LYS A 97 -35.69 -64.01 39.84
C LYS A 97 -34.49 -63.25 39.25
N THR A 98 -33.60 -63.93 38.55
CA THR A 98 -32.45 -63.29 37.88
C THR A 98 -32.90 -62.44 36.69
N SER A 99 -33.86 -62.91 35.90
CA SER A 99 -34.45 -62.15 34.81
C SER A 99 -35.18 -60.89 35.28
N ARG A 100 -35.83 -60.95 36.46
CA ARG A 100 -36.41 -59.77 37.09
C ARG A 100 -35.34 -58.74 37.45
N LYS A 101 -34.19 -59.17 37.95
CA LYS A 101 -33.06 -58.27 38.19
C LYS A 101 -32.57 -57.61 36.91
N TRP A 102 -32.49 -58.34 35.80
CA TRP A 102 -32.17 -57.75 34.49
C TRP A 102 -33.21 -56.69 34.07
N SER A 103 -34.51 -56.95 34.29
CA SER A 103 -35.57 -55.96 34.00
C SER A 103 -35.51 -54.72 34.89
N GLU A 104 -34.94 -54.85 36.09
CA GLU A 104 -34.67 -53.75 37.02
C GLU A 104 -33.33 -53.04 36.70
N GLY A 105 -32.64 -53.44 35.63
CA GLY A 105 -31.39 -52.85 35.16
C GLY A 105 -30.10 -53.49 35.71
N ASP A 106 -30.19 -54.46 36.62
CA ASP A 106 -29.01 -55.15 37.17
C ASP A 106 -28.53 -56.25 36.22
N LEU A 107 -27.69 -55.88 35.26
CA LEU A 107 -27.04 -56.77 34.30
C LEU A 107 -25.80 -57.45 34.88
N SER A 108 -25.38 -57.17 36.12
CA SER A 108 -24.18 -57.78 36.73
C SER A 108 -24.38 -59.25 37.15
N VAL A 109 -25.63 -59.68 37.26
CA VAL A 109 -26.01 -61.03 37.72
C VAL A 109 -26.17 -62.02 36.56
N ARG A 110 -25.86 -63.30 36.82
CA ARG A 110 -25.99 -64.41 35.88
C ARG A 110 -26.82 -65.53 36.46
N CYS A 111 -27.53 -66.25 35.59
CA CYS A 111 -28.21 -67.49 35.96
C CYS A 111 -27.18 -68.57 36.26
N LYS A 112 -27.40 -69.33 37.35
CA LYS A 112 -26.59 -70.51 37.67
C LYS A 112 -26.87 -71.65 36.67
N SER A 113 -25.83 -72.22 36.06
CA SER A 113 -25.90 -73.29 35.05
C SER A 113 -25.10 -74.54 35.47
N GLU A 114 -25.33 -75.02 36.68
CA GLU A 114 -24.53 -76.13 37.26
C GLU A 114 -24.88 -77.53 36.72
N LYS A 115 -25.95 -77.69 35.91
CA LYS A 115 -26.41 -78.99 35.38
C LYS A 115 -26.24 -79.06 33.87
N ASN A 116 -26.26 -80.27 33.31
CA ASN A 116 -26.23 -80.50 31.86
C ASN A 116 -27.63 -80.80 31.29
N ASP A 117 -28.64 -80.00 31.66
CA ASP A 117 -30.03 -80.19 31.24
C ASP A 117 -30.59 -78.98 30.47
N GLU A 118 -31.83 -79.11 29.96
CA GLU A 118 -32.49 -78.10 29.13
C GLU A 118 -32.64 -76.75 29.87
N ILE A 119 -32.83 -76.76 31.20
CA ILE A 119 -32.87 -75.51 32.00
C ILE A 119 -31.51 -74.82 32.01
N SER A 120 -30.43 -75.59 32.04
CA SER A 120 -29.08 -75.06 32.07
C SER A 120 -28.64 -74.52 30.71
N ILE A 121 -29.10 -75.12 29.60
CA ILE A 121 -28.97 -74.54 28.26
C ILE A 121 -29.73 -73.21 28.17
N LEU A 122 -30.97 -73.15 28.66
CA LEU A 122 -31.75 -71.92 28.71
C LEU A 122 -31.02 -70.84 29.53
N ALA A 123 -30.52 -71.19 30.73
CA ALA A 123 -29.74 -70.29 31.57
C ALA A 123 -28.49 -69.75 30.85
N ASN A 124 -27.77 -70.61 30.12
CA ASN A 124 -26.58 -70.20 29.37
C ASN A 124 -26.91 -69.27 28.19
N ASN A 125 -27.95 -69.57 27.42
CA ASN A 125 -28.40 -68.70 26.32
C ASN A 125 -28.86 -67.33 26.83
N LEU A 126 -29.56 -67.29 27.97
CA LEU A 126 -29.95 -66.04 28.60
C LEU A 126 -28.74 -65.27 29.15
N ASN A 127 -27.73 -65.95 29.69
CA ASN A 127 -26.48 -65.31 30.10
C ASN A 127 -25.76 -64.68 28.90
N LEU A 128 -25.64 -65.40 27.77
CA LEU A 128 -25.05 -64.87 26.54
C LEU A 128 -25.79 -63.62 26.03
N MET A 129 -27.12 -63.62 26.09
CA MET A 129 -27.93 -62.45 25.74
C MET A 129 -27.61 -61.24 26.64
N VAL A 130 -27.43 -61.48 27.94
CA VAL A 130 -27.08 -60.43 28.91
C VAL A 130 -25.65 -59.94 28.72
N ASP A 131 -24.71 -60.82 28.39
CA ASP A 131 -23.34 -60.46 28.04
C ASP A 131 -23.31 -59.52 26.82
N GLU A 132 -24.12 -59.79 25.79
CA GLU A 132 -24.22 -58.90 24.62
C GLU A 132 -24.92 -57.58 24.94
N TYR A 133 -25.97 -57.58 25.78
CA TYR A 133 -26.59 -56.33 26.22
C TYR A 133 -25.62 -55.48 27.04
N GLU A 134 -24.82 -56.10 27.90
CA GLU A 134 -23.79 -55.42 28.67
C GLU A 134 -22.73 -54.77 27.75
N SER A 135 -22.23 -55.51 26.76
CA SER A 135 -21.31 -54.99 25.73
C SER A 135 -21.90 -53.79 24.98
N ILE A 136 -23.18 -53.87 24.59
CA ILE A 136 -23.90 -52.75 23.94
C ILE A 136 -23.99 -51.54 24.87
N ILE A 137 -24.38 -51.73 26.14
CA ILE A 137 -24.48 -50.64 27.12
C ILE A 137 -23.12 -49.98 27.36
N GLU A 138 -22.04 -50.76 27.43
CA GLU A 138 -20.68 -50.24 27.55
C GLU A 138 -20.24 -49.45 26.30
N ALA A 139 -20.51 -49.98 25.10
CA ALA A 139 -20.21 -49.28 23.85
C ALA A 139 -20.98 -47.95 23.73
N ILE A 140 -22.27 -47.93 24.10
CA ILE A 140 -23.08 -46.71 24.13
C ILE A 140 -22.53 -45.72 25.17
N LYS A 141 -22.11 -46.20 26.35
CA LYS A 141 -21.52 -45.36 27.41
C LYS A 141 -20.25 -44.67 26.92
N ASN A 142 -19.33 -45.42 26.31
CA ASN A 142 -18.08 -44.87 25.79
C ASN A 142 -18.35 -43.87 24.66
N THR A 143 -19.24 -44.22 23.72
CA THR A 143 -19.65 -43.32 22.62
C THR A 143 -20.28 -42.03 23.14
N SER A 144 -21.08 -42.10 24.22
CA SER A 144 -21.67 -40.93 24.87
C SER A 144 -20.63 -40.02 25.51
N ILE A 145 -19.59 -40.59 26.14
CA ILE A 145 -18.48 -39.82 26.74
C ILE A 145 -17.68 -39.11 25.66
N ASP A 146 -17.34 -39.81 24.58
CA ASP A 146 -16.57 -39.24 23.48
C ASP A 146 -17.36 -38.16 22.74
N SER A 147 -18.65 -38.39 22.51
CA SER A 147 -19.56 -37.38 21.92
C SER A 147 -19.64 -36.12 22.76
N LYS A 148 -19.68 -36.24 24.10
CA LYS A 148 -19.67 -35.10 25.02
C LYS A 148 -18.36 -34.32 24.94
N LYS A 149 -17.21 -35.01 24.91
CA LYS A 149 -15.89 -34.37 24.74
C LYS A 149 -15.80 -33.64 23.40
N LEU A 150 -16.30 -34.26 22.32
CA LEU A 150 -16.28 -33.67 20.99
C LEU A 150 -17.15 -32.41 20.92
N SER A 151 -18.36 -32.45 21.48
CA SER A 151 -19.24 -31.27 21.58
C SER A 151 -18.57 -30.14 22.36
N ALA A 152 -17.98 -30.42 23.52
CA ALA A 152 -17.27 -29.40 24.30
C ALA A 152 -16.08 -28.79 23.53
N ARG A 153 -15.30 -29.62 22.80
CA ARG A 153 -14.21 -29.13 21.96
C ARG A 153 -14.73 -28.30 20.78
N LEU A 154 -15.83 -28.71 20.16
CA LEU A 154 -16.46 -27.96 19.07
C LEU A 154 -16.91 -26.56 19.55
N LYS A 155 -17.52 -26.46 20.74
CA LYS A 155 -17.87 -25.15 21.33
C LYS A 155 -16.65 -24.24 21.48
N GLY A 156 -15.56 -24.75 22.04
CA GLY A 156 -14.32 -23.97 22.19
C GLY A 156 -13.73 -23.50 20.87
N ASN A 157 -13.74 -24.37 19.85
CA ASN A 157 -13.29 -23.99 18.50
C ASN A 157 -14.18 -22.91 17.86
N ILE A 158 -15.49 -22.96 18.11
CA ILE A 158 -16.44 -21.94 17.60
C ILE A 158 -16.21 -20.61 18.30
N GLU A 159 -16.02 -20.58 19.63
CA GLU A 159 -15.69 -19.36 20.36
C GLU A 159 -14.38 -18.72 19.84
N GLU A 160 -13.36 -19.53 19.58
CA GLU A 160 -12.11 -19.07 18.96
C GLU A 160 -12.35 -18.51 17.55
N ALA A 161 -13.14 -19.20 16.72
CA ALA A 161 -13.44 -18.76 15.36
C ALA A 161 -14.22 -17.43 15.34
N THR A 162 -15.22 -17.25 16.21
CA THR A 162 -15.96 -15.99 16.37
C THR A 162 -15.02 -14.84 16.75
N ASN A 163 -14.07 -15.06 17.67
CA ASN A 163 -13.10 -14.03 18.03
C ASN A 163 -12.20 -13.64 16.85
N ILE A 164 -11.74 -14.61 16.05
CA ILE A 164 -10.95 -14.35 14.84
C ILE A 164 -11.77 -13.55 13.82
N THR A 165 -13.03 -13.92 13.60
CA THR A 165 -13.91 -13.19 12.67
C THR A 165 -14.16 -11.75 13.11
N GLU A 166 -14.30 -11.49 14.42
CA GLU A 166 -14.38 -10.13 14.97
C GLU A 166 -13.09 -9.33 14.72
N GLU A 167 -11.91 -9.93 14.91
CA GLU A 167 -10.63 -9.29 14.59
C GLU A 167 -10.50 -8.98 13.08
N VAL A 168 -10.99 -9.87 12.22
CA VAL A 168 -11.05 -9.66 10.75
C VAL A 168 -11.96 -8.47 10.44
N ASN A 169 -13.16 -8.41 11.02
CA ASN A 169 -14.09 -7.28 10.83
C ASN A 169 -13.47 -5.94 11.27
N GLN A 170 -12.82 -5.90 12.43
CA GLN A 170 -12.13 -4.70 12.89
C GLN A 170 -10.98 -4.28 11.94
N SER A 171 -10.29 -5.25 11.35
CA SER A 171 -9.25 -5.00 10.35
C SER A 171 -9.85 -4.46 9.05
N MET A 172 -11.01 -4.96 8.63
CA MET A 172 -11.75 -4.48 7.47
C MET A 172 -12.24 -3.04 7.65
N ILE A 173 -12.71 -2.67 8.85
CA ILE A 173 -13.08 -1.26 9.15
C ILE A 173 -11.88 -0.33 8.97
N LYS A 174 -10.73 -0.69 9.52
CA LYS A 174 -9.49 0.11 9.35
C LYS A 174 -9.06 0.19 7.90
N LEU A 175 -9.19 -0.92 7.16
CA LEU A 175 -8.86 -0.95 5.74
C LEU A 175 -9.82 -0.05 4.94
N SER A 176 -11.11 -0.02 5.30
CA SER A 176 -12.11 0.86 4.68
C SER A 176 -11.78 2.34 4.89
N ASP A 177 -11.44 2.73 6.12
CA ASP A 177 -11.03 4.10 6.45
C ASP A 177 -9.76 4.48 5.67
N GLY A 178 -8.77 3.57 5.61
CA GLY A 178 -7.57 3.76 4.80
C GLY A 178 -7.85 3.92 3.30
N SER A 179 -8.77 3.13 2.73
CA SER A 179 -9.19 3.27 1.33
C SER A 179 -9.92 4.59 1.06
N MET A 180 -10.73 5.07 2.00
CA MET A 180 -11.40 6.38 1.88
C MET A 180 -10.39 7.53 1.92
N GLN A 181 -9.45 7.52 2.87
CA GLN A 181 -8.38 8.51 2.93
C GLN A 181 -7.49 8.48 1.67
N GLN A 182 -7.22 7.29 1.15
CA GLN A 182 -6.49 7.14 -0.12
C GLN A 182 -7.24 7.78 -1.29
N ALA A 183 -8.57 7.61 -1.38
CA ALA A 183 -9.37 8.25 -2.41
C ALA A 183 -9.36 9.79 -2.30
N GLU A 184 -9.48 10.33 -1.07
CA GLU A 184 -9.39 11.76 -0.80
C GLU A 184 -8.03 12.34 -1.23
N HIS A 185 -6.92 11.76 -0.76
CA HIS A 185 -5.59 12.20 -1.15
C HIS A 185 -5.31 12.05 -2.65
N THR A 186 -5.84 11.01 -3.29
CA THR A 186 -5.72 10.84 -4.75
C THR A 186 -6.40 12.00 -5.50
N SER A 187 -7.55 12.47 -4.99
CA SER A 187 -8.23 13.65 -5.54
C SER A 187 -7.41 14.93 -5.34
N GLU A 188 -6.87 15.16 -4.15
CA GLU A 188 -6.03 16.33 -3.85
C GLU A 188 -4.77 16.39 -4.74
N VAL A 189 -4.10 15.24 -4.92
CA VAL A 189 -2.91 15.18 -5.78
C VAL A 189 -3.28 15.37 -7.25
N THR A 190 -4.46 14.90 -7.70
CA THR A 190 -4.95 15.16 -9.06
C THR A 190 -5.08 16.67 -9.31
N GLU A 191 -5.73 17.40 -8.40
CA GLU A 191 -5.88 18.85 -8.50
C GLU A 191 -4.51 19.56 -8.49
N ALA A 192 -3.58 19.11 -7.63
CA ALA A 192 -2.23 19.65 -7.58
C ALA A 192 -1.46 19.44 -8.89
N VAL A 193 -1.63 18.28 -9.56
CA VAL A 193 -1.02 17.99 -10.85
C VAL A 193 -1.62 18.87 -11.95
N GLU A 194 -2.94 19.06 -11.98
CA GLU A 194 -3.60 19.96 -12.93
C GLU A 194 -3.12 21.40 -12.77
N HIS A 195 -3.05 21.89 -11.53
CA HIS A 195 -2.51 23.21 -11.24
C HIS A 195 -1.05 23.34 -11.69
N LEU A 196 -0.23 22.32 -11.43
CA LEU A 196 1.17 22.32 -11.81
C LEU A 196 1.37 22.34 -13.34
N ILE A 197 0.51 21.66 -14.11
CA ILE A 197 0.50 21.74 -15.57
C ILE A 197 0.18 23.17 -16.02
N GLY A 198 -0.82 23.82 -15.43
CA GLY A 198 -1.15 25.21 -15.73
C GLY A 198 -0.01 26.19 -15.45
N GLU A 199 0.71 26.00 -14.34
CA GLU A 199 1.90 26.79 -14.01
C GLU A 199 3.06 26.56 -15.01
N ILE A 200 3.28 25.32 -15.46
CA ILE A 200 4.27 25.00 -16.49
C ILE A 200 3.96 25.73 -17.81
N ASP A 201 2.69 25.76 -18.21
CA ASP A 201 2.25 26.46 -19.42
C ASP A 201 2.49 27.98 -19.29
N SER A 202 2.20 28.55 -18.12
CA SER A 202 2.46 29.96 -17.81
C SER A 202 3.95 30.32 -17.91
N VAL A 203 4.83 29.48 -17.33
CA VAL A 203 6.29 29.66 -17.44
C VAL A 203 6.75 29.54 -18.89
N THR A 204 6.21 28.57 -19.64
CA THR A 204 6.54 28.38 -21.07
C THR A 204 6.16 29.62 -21.89
N TYR A 205 4.98 30.21 -21.64
CA TYR A 205 4.57 31.46 -22.26
C TYR A 205 5.52 32.61 -21.92
N ALA A 206 5.89 32.77 -20.64
CA ALA A 206 6.84 33.79 -20.21
C ALA A 206 8.24 33.62 -20.85
N MET A 207 8.69 32.38 -21.07
CA MET A 207 9.96 32.10 -21.77
C MET A 207 9.90 32.47 -23.25
N ASN A 208 8.76 32.26 -23.92
CA ASN A 208 8.57 32.70 -25.29
C ASN A 208 8.60 34.23 -25.41
N ASP A 209 7.93 34.94 -24.50
CA ASP A 209 7.97 36.41 -24.44
C ASP A 209 9.38 36.94 -24.16
N ALA A 210 10.11 36.31 -23.22
CA ALA A 210 11.50 36.64 -22.94
C ALA A 210 12.42 36.45 -24.16
N THR A 211 12.16 35.43 -24.99
CA THR A 211 12.87 35.20 -26.25
C THR A 211 12.61 36.33 -27.25
N GLU A 212 11.35 36.75 -27.40
CA GLU A 212 10.98 37.84 -28.30
C GLU A 212 11.61 39.17 -27.87
N LEU A 213 11.53 39.50 -26.57
CA LEU A 213 12.14 40.70 -26.01
C LEU A 213 13.67 40.72 -26.20
N THR A 214 14.33 39.58 -25.98
CA THR A 214 15.79 39.44 -26.18
C THR A 214 16.17 39.60 -27.65
N ASN A 215 15.39 39.05 -28.57
CA ASN A 215 15.63 39.19 -30.00
C ASN A 215 15.46 40.64 -30.48
N ASN A 216 14.42 41.33 -30.01
CA ASN A 216 14.22 42.76 -30.31
C ASN A 216 15.37 43.61 -29.76
N ALA A 217 15.81 43.35 -28.52
CA ALA A 217 16.94 44.06 -27.93
C ALA A 217 18.24 43.82 -28.70
N ASN A 218 18.53 42.58 -29.13
CA ASN A 218 19.65 42.24 -30.01
C ASN A 218 19.61 43.05 -31.32
N GLU A 219 18.45 43.19 -31.94
CA GLU A 219 18.29 43.99 -33.16
C GLU A 219 18.64 45.47 -32.90
N LYS A 220 18.17 46.04 -31.78
CA LYS A 220 18.50 47.44 -31.41
C LYS A 220 19.99 47.64 -31.16
N VAL A 221 20.66 46.69 -30.52
CA VAL A 221 22.12 46.77 -30.31
C VAL A 221 22.87 46.67 -31.65
N THR A 222 22.44 45.79 -32.55
CA THR A 222 23.02 45.67 -33.90
C THR A 222 22.90 46.98 -34.69
N ILE A 223 21.75 47.66 -34.60
CA ILE A 223 21.55 48.99 -35.18
C ILE A 223 22.47 50.03 -34.51
N GLY A 224 22.66 49.92 -33.19
CA GLY A 224 23.60 50.73 -32.41
C GLY A 224 25.04 50.59 -32.89
N GLU A 225 25.57 49.36 -33.02
CA GLU A 225 26.92 49.08 -33.53
C GLU A 225 27.13 49.69 -34.93
N LYS A 226 26.16 49.52 -35.83
CA LYS A 226 26.22 50.14 -37.18
C LYS A 226 26.30 51.66 -37.11
N THR A 227 25.61 52.27 -36.15
CA THR A 227 25.61 53.73 -35.95
C THR A 227 26.96 54.22 -35.42
N ILE A 228 27.55 53.50 -34.46
CA ILE A 228 28.89 53.77 -33.93
C ILE A 228 29.95 53.67 -35.03
N LYS A 229 29.89 52.61 -35.85
CA LYS A 229 30.82 52.43 -36.98
C LYS A 229 30.76 53.58 -37.98
N ASN A 230 29.55 54.02 -38.34
CA ASN A 230 29.38 55.19 -39.19
C ASN A 230 29.93 56.46 -38.53
N GLN A 231 29.84 56.59 -37.20
CA GLN A 231 30.39 57.74 -36.49
C GLN A 231 31.93 57.71 -36.46
N GLN A 232 32.55 56.55 -36.29
CA GLN A 232 34.01 56.37 -36.41
C GLN A 232 34.51 56.82 -37.79
N GLU A 233 33.84 56.40 -38.87
CA GLU A 233 34.16 56.87 -40.24
C GLU A 233 34.04 58.41 -40.38
N LYS A 234 33.09 59.05 -39.68
CA LYS A 234 33.00 60.52 -39.67
C LYS A 234 34.15 61.17 -38.90
N MET A 235 34.64 60.56 -37.82
CA MET A 235 35.81 61.08 -37.08
C MET A 235 37.06 61.08 -37.94
N GLU A 236 37.32 60.01 -38.68
CA GLU A 236 38.45 59.93 -39.64
C GLU A 236 38.39 61.04 -40.69
N ASN A 237 37.18 61.33 -41.19
CA ASN A 237 36.96 62.43 -42.12
C ASN A 237 37.24 63.80 -41.48
N TYR A 238 36.89 64.00 -40.21
CA TYR A 238 37.19 65.24 -39.49
C TYR A 238 38.69 65.43 -39.24
N ILE A 239 39.42 64.38 -38.91
CA ILE A 239 40.89 64.42 -38.78
C ILE A 239 41.52 64.82 -40.12
N THR A 240 41.06 64.22 -41.22
CA THR A 240 41.55 64.53 -42.57
C THR A 240 41.26 65.99 -42.96
N LEU A 241 40.04 66.47 -42.70
CA LEU A 241 39.66 67.85 -42.96
C LEU A 241 40.51 68.84 -42.14
N SER A 242 40.68 68.57 -40.85
CA SER A 242 41.51 69.37 -39.95
C SER A 242 42.96 69.46 -40.41
N LYS A 243 43.54 68.33 -40.86
CA LYS A 243 44.89 68.29 -41.43
C LYS A 243 45.02 69.16 -42.69
N ASN A 244 44.01 69.14 -43.55
CA ASN A 244 43.99 70.00 -44.75
C ASN A 244 43.92 71.48 -44.37
N ILE A 245 43.05 71.86 -43.42
CA ILE A 245 42.96 73.25 -42.93
C ILE A 245 44.29 73.69 -42.31
N SER A 246 44.93 72.85 -41.50
CA SER A 246 46.25 73.15 -40.92
C SER A 246 47.32 73.37 -41.99
N SER A 247 47.30 72.57 -43.06
CA SER A 247 48.20 72.76 -44.22
C SER A 247 47.94 74.08 -44.95
N GLU A 248 46.67 74.46 -45.16
CA GLU A 248 46.31 75.73 -45.77
C GLU A 248 46.70 76.94 -44.91
N MET A 249 46.51 76.84 -43.58
CA MET A 249 46.95 77.87 -42.62
C MET A 249 48.47 78.02 -42.62
N SER A 250 49.22 76.92 -42.68
CA SER A 250 50.68 76.95 -42.80
C SER A 250 51.13 77.63 -44.10
N ALA A 251 50.48 77.31 -45.23
CA ALA A 251 50.76 77.98 -46.50
C ALA A 251 50.44 79.49 -46.44
N LEU A 252 49.34 79.88 -45.78
CA LEU A 252 48.97 81.27 -45.62
C LEU A 252 49.95 82.03 -44.70
N MET A 253 50.48 81.37 -43.67
CA MET A 253 51.53 81.92 -42.80
C MET A 253 52.79 82.21 -43.60
N THR A 254 53.25 81.25 -44.41
CA THR A 254 54.42 81.43 -45.29
C THR A 254 54.22 82.61 -46.25
N LYS A 255 53.06 82.71 -46.91
CA LYS A 255 52.75 83.85 -47.79
C LYS A 255 52.71 85.18 -47.04
N SER A 256 52.17 85.20 -45.82
CA SER A 256 52.12 86.41 -45.01
C SER A 256 53.52 86.88 -44.61
N ASN A 257 54.43 85.94 -44.30
CA ASN A 257 55.84 86.22 -44.05
C ASN A 257 56.55 86.78 -45.30
N GLU A 258 56.33 86.18 -46.48
CA GLU A 258 56.87 86.70 -47.75
C GLU A 258 56.40 88.14 -48.01
N ILE A 259 55.10 88.44 -47.78
CA ILE A 259 54.58 89.80 -47.93
C ILE A 259 55.21 90.73 -46.88
N SER A 260 55.42 90.28 -45.65
CA SER A 260 56.11 91.06 -44.61
C SER A 260 57.52 91.46 -45.04
N GLU A 261 58.31 90.51 -45.58
CA GLU A 261 59.66 90.77 -46.09
C GLU A 261 59.65 91.77 -47.26
N ILE A 262 58.70 91.62 -48.19
CA ILE A 262 58.53 92.57 -49.30
C ILE A 262 58.18 93.97 -48.75
N THR A 263 57.24 94.04 -47.81
CA THR A 263 56.77 95.29 -47.18
C THR A 263 57.93 96.01 -46.49
N GLU A 264 58.78 95.28 -45.77
CA GLU A 264 59.97 95.83 -45.13
C GLU A 264 61.00 96.35 -46.14
N SER A 265 61.23 95.61 -47.24
CA SER A 265 62.09 96.06 -48.35
C SER A 265 61.55 97.34 -49.01
N VAL A 266 60.25 97.42 -49.25
CA VAL A 266 59.60 98.64 -49.78
C VAL A 266 59.71 99.80 -48.79
N ASN A 267 59.60 99.54 -47.48
CA ASN A 267 59.80 100.57 -46.45
C ASN A 267 61.24 101.13 -46.49
N GLN A 268 62.23 100.24 -46.63
CA GLN A 268 63.63 100.64 -46.76
C GLN A 268 63.84 101.49 -48.03
N ILE A 269 63.26 101.10 -49.16
CA ILE A 269 63.31 101.88 -50.41
C ILE A 269 62.62 103.24 -50.25
N ALA A 270 61.44 103.30 -49.62
CA ALA A 270 60.71 104.53 -49.37
C ALA A 270 61.52 105.48 -48.47
N ASN A 271 62.12 104.97 -47.40
CA ASN A 271 62.99 105.74 -46.50
C ASN A 271 64.27 106.23 -47.21
N GLN A 272 64.90 105.39 -48.04
CA GLN A 272 66.03 105.81 -48.87
C GLN A 272 65.64 106.88 -49.89
N THR A 273 64.47 106.74 -50.52
CA THR A 273 63.93 107.71 -51.47
C THR A 273 63.63 109.03 -50.78
N ASN A 274 63.06 109.00 -49.58
CA ASN A 274 62.83 110.18 -48.74
C ASN A 274 64.15 110.90 -48.42
N LEU A 275 65.19 110.16 -48.05
CA LEU A 275 66.53 110.71 -47.79
C LEU A 275 67.20 111.27 -49.05
N LEU A 276 67.07 110.59 -50.20
CA LEU A 276 67.57 111.06 -51.50
C LEU A 276 66.85 112.33 -51.95
N ALA A 277 65.53 112.37 -51.81
CA ALA A 277 64.70 113.52 -52.12
C ALA A 277 65.03 114.71 -51.21
N LEU A 278 65.23 114.47 -49.91
CA LEU A 278 65.68 115.49 -48.96
C LEU A 278 67.04 116.08 -49.37
N ASN A 279 68.01 115.22 -49.71
CA ASN A 279 69.33 115.67 -50.18
C ASN A 279 69.22 116.46 -51.49
N ALA A 280 68.36 116.04 -52.42
CA ALA A 280 68.10 116.75 -53.68
C ALA A 280 67.41 118.11 -53.44
N SER A 281 66.44 118.20 -52.52
CA SER A 281 65.80 119.46 -52.13
C SER A 281 66.80 120.43 -51.50
N ILE A 282 67.73 119.94 -50.67
CA ILE A 282 68.80 120.75 -50.07
C ILE A 282 69.74 121.30 -51.16
N GLU A 283 70.19 120.47 -52.09
CA GLU A 283 71.12 120.91 -53.14
C GLU A 283 70.44 121.81 -54.19
N ALA A 284 69.15 121.59 -54.48
CA ALA A 284 68.35 122.47 -55.31
C ALA A 284 68.14 123.86 -54.68
N ALA A 285 67.93 123.93 -53.35
CA ALA A 285 67.89 125.19 -52.61
C ALA A 285 69.26 125.91 -52.64
N ARG A 286 70.36 125.15 -52.69
CA ARG A 286 71.74 125.67 -52.76
C ARG A 286 72.08 126.28 -54.12
N ALA A 287 71.47 125.80 -55.21
CA ALA A 287 71.63 126.34 -56.57
C ALA A 287 70.87 127.65 -56.85
N GLY A 288 70.10 128.17 -55.87
CA GLY A 288 69.41 129.46 -55.98
C GLY A 288 68.32 129.48 -57.06
N GLU A 289 68.21 130.57 -57.82
CA GLU A 289 67.17 130.73 -58.85
C GLU A 289 67.23 129.66 -59.95
N TYR A 290 68.41 129.10 -60.26
CA TYR A 290 68.58 128.04 -61.26
C TYR A 290 68.09 126.66 -60.79
N GLY A 291 67.85 126.47 -59.48
CA GLY A 291 67.43 125.21 -58.86
C GLY A 291 65.94 125.12 -58.50
N GLN A 292 65.16 126.19 -58.65
CA GLN A 292 63.75 126.26 -58.20
C GLN A 292 62.87 125.13 -58.77
N GLY A 293 62.98 124.82 -60.07
CA GLY A 293 62.21 123.73 -60.67
C GLY A 293 62.58 122.35 -60.13
N PHE A 294 63.85 122.13 -59.80
CA PHE A 294 64.33 120.89 -59.18
C PHE A 294 63.90 120.76 -57.71
N ALA A 295 63.86 121.87 -56.97
CA ALA A 295 63.42 121.87 -55.57
C ALA A 295 61.95 121.45 -55.42
N VAL A 296 61.08 121.90 -56.34
CA VAL A 296 59.66 121.50 -56.36
C VAL A 296 59.52 120.00 -56.62
N VAL A 297 60.26 119.45 -57.59
CA VAL A 297 60.22 118.01 -57.89
C VAL A 297 60.77 117.18 -56.73
N ALA A 298 61.86 117.63 -56.10
CA ALA A 298 62.45 116.92 -54.97
C ALA A 298 61.53 116.93 -53.73
N GLU A 299 60.82 118.02 -53.45
CA GLU A 299 59.83 118.07 -52.37
C GLU A 299 58.61 117.18 -52.66
N GLU A 300 58.15 117.11 -53.91
CA GLU A 300 57.07 116.21 -54.32
C GLU A 300 57.48 114.73 -54.16
N ILE A 301 58.70 114.37 -54.55
CA ILE A 301 59.25 113.01 -54.34
C ILE A 301 59.34 112.70 -52.84
N ARG A 302 59.75 113.67 -52.01
CA ARG A 302 59.83 113.53 -50.55
C ARG A 302 58.46 113.24 -49.94
N GLN A 303 57.43 113.98 -50.35
CA GLN A 303 56.06 113.75 -49.89
C GLN A 303 55.50 112.40 -50.35
N LEU A 304 55.76 111.99 -51.60
CA LEU A 304 55.39 110.66 -52.11
C LEU A 304 56.10 109.54 -51.33
N ALA A 305 57.37 109.75 -50.97
CA ALA A 305 58.13 108.80 -50.17
C ALA A 305 57.58 108.67 -48.74
N GLU A 306 57.27 109.79 -48.06
CA GLU A 306 56.61 109.76 -46.74
C GLU A 306 55.23 109.10 -46.78
N GLN A 307 54.43 109.38 -47.83
CA GLN A 307 53.14 108.74 -48.03
C GLN A 307 53.29 107.23 -48.28
N SER A 308 54.32 106.82 -49.02
CA SER A 308 54.67 105.42 -49.25
C SER A 308 55.03 104.73 -47.93
N THR A 309 55.91 105.32 -47.11
CA THR A 309 56.25 104.82 -45.77
C THR A 309 55.00 104.59 -44.92
N ARG A 310 54.10 105.58 -44.79
CA ARG A 310 52.86 105.43 -44.00
C ARG A 310 51.94 104.32 -44.53
N SER A 311 51.86 104.15 -45.85
CA SER A 311 51.05 103.11 -46.48
C SER A 311 51.66 101.73 -46.22
N VAL A 312 52.99 101.62 -46.28
CA VAL A 312 53.73 100.39 -45.99
C VAL A 312 53.63 100.01 -44.51
N ASP A 313 53.70 100.97 -43.59
CA ASP A 313 53.49 100.72 -42.16
C ASP A 313 52.06 100.18 -41.91
N SER A 314 51.04 100.78 -42.56
CA SER A 314 49.66 100.29 -42.47
C SER A 314 49.49 98.88 -43.04
N ILE A 315 50.20 98.54 -44.12
CA ILE A 315 50.24 97.17 -44.66
C ILE A 315 50.90 96.23 -43.66
N GLY A 316 51.98 96.66 -42.99
CA GLY A 316 52.66 95.90 -41.94
C GLY A 316 51.72 95.53 -40.78
N ASP A 317 50.93 96.49 -40.29
CA ASP A 317 49.92 96.25 -39.25
C ASP A 317 48.89 95.20 -39.70
N ILE A 318 48.38 95.30 -40.94
CA ILE A 318 47.42 94.32 -41.50
C ILE A 318 48.05 92.92 -41.60
N ILE A 319 49.31 92.82 -42.02
CA ILE A 319 50.02 91.53 -42.10
C ILE A 319 50.19 90.91 -40.70
N SER A 320 50.54 91.72 -39.70
CA SER A 320 50.66 91.27 -38.32
C SER A 320 49.32 90.74 -37.77
N ASP A 321 48.22 91.43 -38.07
CA ASP A 321 46.88 90.97 -37.71
C ASP A 321 46.49 89.65 -38.41
N ILE A 322 46.88 89.48 -39.68
CA ILE A 322 46.68 88.23 -40.43
C ILE A 322 47.49 87.09 -39.79
N GLN A 323 48.78 87.30 -39.50
CA GLN A 323 49.65 86.31 -38.86
C GLN A 323 49.08 85.88 -37.49
N ASN A 324 48.70 86.84 -36.65
CA ASN A 324 48.06 86.57 -35.35
C ASN A 324 46.74 85.78 -35.51
N SER A 325 45.96 86.08 -36.54
CA SER A 325 44.71 85.36 -36.82
C SER A 325 44.96 83.92 -37.25
N ILE A 326 46.03 83.67 -38.02
CA ILE A 326 46.45 82.32 -38.44
C ILE A 326 46.92 81.50 -37.24
N GLU A 327 47.71 82.09 -36.32
CA GLU A 327 48.14 81.40 -35.10
C GLU A 327 46.94 80.99 -34.23
N LYS A 328 46.01 81.92 -34.00
CA LYS A 328 44.77 81.62 -33.27
C LYS A 328 43.92 80.55 -33.95
N ALA A 329 43.89 80.52 -35.29
CA ALA A 329 43.20 79.47 -36.03
C ALA A 329 43.89 78.10 -35.82
N ASN A 330 45.22 78.05 -35.85
CA ASN A 330 45.98 76.83 -35.58
C ASN A 330 45.79 76.30 -34.15
N GLU A 331 45.76 77.16 -33.12
CA GLU A 331 45.45 76.75 -31.74
C GLU A 331 44.06 76.11 -31.63
N LYS A 332 43.06 76.71 -32.29
CA LYS A 332 41.70 76.14 -32.34
C LYS A 332 41.65 74.80 -33.07
N ILE A 333 42.44 74.63 -34.13
CA ILE A 333 42.56 73.37 -34.87
C ILE A 333 43.19 72.28 -34.00
N GLN A 334 44.22 72.61 -33.21
CA GLN A 334 44.82 71.66 -32.26
C GLN A 334 43.81 71.23 -31.19
N THR A 335 43.05 72.18 -30.64
CA THR A 335 41.97 71.88 -29.69
C THR A 335 40.88 71.01 -30.32
N PHE A 336 40.50 71.31 -31.56
CA PHE A 336 39.54 70.49 -32.33
C PHE A 336 40.04 69.05 -32.50
N ASN A 337 41.31 68.86 -32.88
CA ASN A 337 41.89 67.52 -33.01
C ASN A 337 41.88 66.75 -31.70
N HIS A 338 42.21 67.39 -30.58
CA HIS A 338 42.15 66.76 -29.27
C HIS A 338 40.73 66.27 -28.95
N ASN A 339 39.71 67.11 -29.15
CA ASN A 339 38.32 66.73 -28.93
C ASN A 339 37.86 65.58 -29.83
N VAL A 340 38.38 65.49 -31.07
CA VAL A 340 38.06 64.39 -31.99
C VAL A 340 38.68 63.08 -31.50
N TYR A 341 39.92 63.09 -30.99
CA TYR A 341 40.54 61.91 -30.40
C TYR A 341 39.81 61.43 -29.13
N ASP A 342 39.42 62.35 -28.26
CA ASP A 342 38.64 62.00 -27.06
C ASP A 342 37.28 61.40 -27.46
N GLN A 343 36.66 61.91 -28.53
CA GLN A 343 35.41 61.36 -29.06
C GLN A 343 35.60 59.98 -29.70
N GLU A 344 36.72 59.73 -30.38
CA GLU A 344 37.07 58.42 -30.94
C GLU A 344 37.23 57.37 -29.83
N ASP A 345 37.93 57.70 -28.75
CA ASP A 345 38.10 56.82 -27.59
C ASP A 345 36.75 56.48 -26.93
N ALA A 346 35.87 57.48 -26.75
CA ALA A 346 34.52 57.28 -26.24
C ALA A 346 33.66 56.37 -27.14
N LEU A 347 33.82 56.44 -28.46
CA LEU A 347 33.11 55.57 -29.40
C LEU A 347 33.63 54.13 -29.33
N ASN A 348 34.94 53.92 -29.23
CA ASN A 348 35.54 52.59 -29.05
C ASN A 348 35.05 51.93 -27.77
N HIS A 349 35.00 52.69 -26.66
CA HIS A 349 34.45 52.17 -25.41
C HIS A 349 32.95 51.82 -25.53
N THR A 350 32.18 52.61 -26.29
CA THR A 350 30.77 52.30 -26.54
C THR A 350 30.60 51.03 -27.38
N GLU A 351 31.48 50.79 -28.35
CA GLU A 351 31.51 49.56 -29.15
C GLU A 351 31.77 48.33 -28.27
N GLU A 352 32.76 48.38 -27.38
CA GLU A 352 33.05 47.30 -26.42
C GLU A 352 31.84 46.98 -25.53
N ILE A 353 31.12 48.01 -25.05
CA ILE A 353 29.90 47.84 -24.26
C ILE A 353 28.82 47.11 -25.08
N PHE A 354 28.61 47.49 -26.34
CA PHE A 354 27.62 46.82 -27.17
C PHE A 354 27.97 45.35 -27.45
N GLN A 355 29.25 45.04 -27.70
CA GLN A 355 29.70 43.66 -27.85
C GLN A 355 29.44 42.84 -26.57
N SER A 356 29.71 43.41 -25.39
CA SER A 356 29.41 42.77 -24.11
C SER A 356 27.91 42.53 -23.92
N ILE A 357 27.06 43.48 -24.32
CA ILE A 357 25.60 43.34 -24.26
C ILE A 357 25.11 42.20 -25.18
N LEU A 358 25.68 42.08 -26.39
CA LEU A 358 25.34 40.96 -27.29
C LEU A 358 25.70 39.59 -26.69
N GLU A 359 26.84 39.49 -26.00
CA GLU A 359 27.23 38.27 -25.29
C GLU A 359 26.25 37.95 -24.14
N VAL A 360 25.81 38.96 -23.38
CA VAL A 360 24.78 38.80 -22.34
C VAL A 360 23.47 38.29 -22.94
N PHE A 361 23.01 38.83 -24.07
CA PHE A 361 21.79 38.35 -24.71
C PHE A 361 21.91 36.93 -25.25
N LYS A 362 23.08 36.54 -25.76
CA LYS A 362 23.34 35.14 -26.13
C LYS A 362 23.17 34.22 -24.92
N ASN A 363 23.76 34.57 -23.79
CA ASN A 363 23.65 33.79 -22.56
C ASN A 363 22.20 33.73 -22.05
N ILE A 364 21.45 34.83 -22.13
CA ILE A 364 20.02 34.86 -21.80
C ILE A 364 19.24 33.86 -22.67
N ASN A 365 19.44 33.88 -23.99
CA ASN A 365 18.79 32.92 -24.89
C ASN A 365 19.15 31.45 -24.57
N GLU A 366 20.40 31.17 -24.21
CA GLU A 366 20.80 29.83 -23.75
C GLU A 366 20.09 29.41 -22.46
N HIS A 367 19.91 30.34 -21.52
CA HIS A 367 19.17 30.09 -20.28
C HIS A 367 17.68 29.88 -20.52
N VAL A 368 17.05 30.70 -21.38
CA VAL A 368 15.65 30.54 -21.78
C VAL A 368 15.42 29.15 -22.37
N ASN A 369 16.27 28.70 -23.29
CA ASN A 369 16.19 27.35 -23.87
C ASN A 369 16.30 26.24 -22.82
N LYS A 370 17.20 26.37 -21.83
CA LYS A 370 17.33 25.41 -20.73
C LYS A 370 16.07 25.35 -19.87
N VAL A 371 15.44 26.49 -19.59
CA VAL A 371 14.18 26.55 -18.84
C VAL A 371 13.06 25.89 -19.63
N THR A 372 12.92 26.20 -20.93
CA THR A 372 11.93 25.57 -21.81
C THR A 372 12.05 24.04 -21.83
N LEU A 373 13.26 23.49 -21.99
CA LEU A 373 13.49 22.04 -21.92
C LEU A 373 13.14 21.43 -20.55
N SER A 374 13.35 22.19 -19.48
CA SER A 374 12.99 21.77 -18.12
C SER A 374 11.46 21.74 -17.96
N CYS A 375 10.75 22.74 -18.48
CA CYS A 375 9.29 22.78 -18.54
C CYS A 375 8.71 21.59 -19.31
N GLU A 376 9.26 21.25 -20.48
CA GLU A 376 8.85 20.06 -21.25
C GLU A 376 9.02 18.76 -20.44
N THR A 377 10.15 18.65 -19.72
CA THR A 377 10.43 17.49 -18.87
C THR A 377 9.47 17.43 -17.68
N MET A 378 9.18 18.57 -17.04
CA MET A 378 8.21 18.66 -15.97
C MET A 378 6.80 18.29 -16.46
N SER A 379 6.39 18.76 -17.63
CA SER A 379 5.09 18.44 -18.23
C SER A 379 4.92 16.93 -18.42
N ARG A 380 5.89 16.28 -19.08
CA ARG A 380 5.89 14.80 -19.26
C ARG A 380 5.90 14.04 -17.93
N THR A 381 6.59 14.57 -16.92
CA THR A 381 6.64 13.95 -15.59
C THR A 381 5.28 14.06 -14.89
N SER A 382 4.62 15.21 -15.04
CA SER A 382 3.29 15.47 -14.48
C SER A 382 2.23 14.56 -15.10
N GLU A 383 2.28 14.32 -16.41
CA GLU A 383 1.43 13.32 -17.09
C GLU A 383 1.59 11.91 -16.49
N LYS A 384 2.84 11.45 -16.30
CA LYS A 384 3.11 10.14 -15.68
C LYS A 384 2.62 10.04 -14.24
N VAL A 385 2.74 11.13 -13.48
CA VAL A 385 2.20 11.21 -12.12
C VAL A 385 0.68 11.10 -12.18
N GLY A 386 0.01 11.80 -13.11
CA GLY A 386 -1.42 11.68 -13.36
C GLY A 386 -1.87 10.26 -13.70
N GLU A 387 -1.14 9.54 -14.56
CA GLU A 387 -1.42 8.12 -14.85
C GLU A 387 -1.28 7.23 -13.60
N SER A 388 -0.26 7.47 -12.78
CA SER A 388 -0.02 6.71 -11.55
C SER A 388 -1.13 6.94 -10.53
N ILE A 389 -1.62 8.17 -10.40
CA ILE A 389 -2.74 8.55 -9.54
C ILE A 389 -4.03 7.85 -9.99
N LYS A 390 -4.28 7.80 -11.30
CA LYS A 390 -5.43 7.07 -11.85
C LYS A 390 -5.39 5.58 -11.47
N TYR A 391 -4.22 4.95 -11.55
CA TYR A 391 -4.04 3.57 -11.11
C TYR A 391 -4.29 3.40 -9.60
N ILE A 392 -3.80 4.33 -8.77
CA ILE A 392 -4.05 4.33 -7.32
C ILE A 392 -5.56 4.45 -7.01
N SER A 393 -6.29 5.28 -7.76
CA SER A 393 -7.75 5.39 -7.64
C SER A 393 -8.44 4.06 -7.95
N GLU A 394 -8.06 3.38 -9.02
CA GLU A 394 -8.62 2.07 -9.39
C GLU A 394 -8.34 1.01 -8.32
N VAL A 395 -7.15 1.04 -7.72
CA VAL A 395 -6.81 0.17 -6.58
C VAL A 395 -7.66 0.49 -5.35
N ALA A 396 -7.95 1.76 -5.07
CA ALA A 396 -8.83 2.15 -3.97
C ALA A 396 -10.27 1.65 -4.18
N ASP A 397 -10.82 1.80 -5.39
CA ASP A 397 -12.16 1.31 -5.73
C ASP A 397 -12.28 -0.22 -5.62
N THR A 398 -11.29 -0.94 -6.16
CA THR A 398 -11.24 -2.41 -6.07
C THR A 398 -11.03 -2.91 -4.64
N SER A 399 -10.29 -2.16 -3.82
CA SER A 399 -10.13 -2.43 -2.38
C SER A 399 -11.46 -2.25 -1.66
N ALA A 400 -12.19 -1.16 -1.90
CA ALA A 400 -13.51 -0.91 -1.32
C ALA A 400 -14.50 -2.05 -1.64
N ALA A 401 -14.54 -2.51 -2.89
CA ALA A 401 -15.37 -3.64 -3.29
C ALA A 401 -14.95 -4.96 -2.59
N SER A 402 -13.64 -5.18 -2.44
CA SER A 402 -13.11 -6.37 -1.75
C SER A 402 -13.45 -6.37 -0.26
N ILE A 403 -13.37 -5.21 0.40
CA ILE A 403 -13.73 -5.03 1.81
C ILE A 403 -15.22 -5.33 2.02
N GLN A 404 -16.10 -4.85 1.14
CA GLN A 404 -17.53 -5.16 1.20
C GLN A 404 -17.80 -6.66 1.09
N ASN A 405 -17.14 -7.33 0.14
CA ASN A 405 -17.30 -8.78 -0.03
C ASN A 405 -16.83 -9.56 1.20
N ILE A 406 -15.67 -9.21 1.77
CA ILE A 406 -15.15 -9.90 2.95
C ILE A 406 -16.05 -9.66 4.17
N THR A 407 -16.51 -8.42 4.36
CA THR A 407 -17.45 -8.09 5.45
C THR A 407 -18.73 -8.92 5.34
N ALA A 408 -19.30 -9.03 4.13
CA ALA A 408 -20.49 -9.86 3.90
C ALA A 408 -20.22 -11.36 4.16
N SER A 409 -19.05 -11.88 3.76
CA SER A 409 -18.67 -13.27 4.09
C SER A 409 -18.47 -13.48 5.59
N SER A 410 -17.90 -12.52 6.31
CA SER A 410 -17.76 -12.58 7.77
C SER A 410 -19.11 -12.57 8.49
N GLU A 411 -20.10 -11.82 8.00
CA GLU A 411 -21.48 -11.89 8.50
C GLU A 411 -22.11 -13.27 8.28
N GLU A 412 -21.85 -13.91 7.13
CA GLU A 412 -22.33 -15.27 6.85
C GLU A 412 -21.64 -16.32 7.72
N GLU A 413 -20.32 -16.21 7.94
CA GLU A 413 -19.57 -17.08 8.85
C GLU A 413 -20.10 -17.03 10.29
N GLU A 414 -20.41 -15.84 10.79
CA GLU A 414 -20.97 -15.67 12.14
C GLU A 414 -22.32 -16.41 12.29
N ALA A 415 -23.18 -16.36 11.26
CA ALA A 415 -24.42 -17.14 11.26
C ALA A 415 -24.16 -18.65 11.29
N ILE A 416 -23.15 -19.13 10.55
CA ILE A 416 -22.73 -20.54 10.56
C ILE A 416 -22.21 -20.95 11.93
N PHE A 417 -21.43 -20.10 12.59
CA PHE A 417 -20.90 -20.35 13.94
C PHE A 417 -22.01 -20.44 14.98
N GLN A 418 -23.00 -19.55 14.94
CA GLN A 418 -24.17 -19.63 15.80
C GLN A 418 -24.94 -20.93 15.60
N HIS A 419 -25.20 -21.33 14.36
CA HIS A 419 -25.86 -22.60 14.06
C HIS A 419 -25.06 -23.82 14.55
N ASN A 420 -23.73 -23.81 14.37
CA ASN A 420 -22.88 -24.90 14.87
C ASN A 420 -22.83 -24.95 16.41
N LEU A 421 -22.94 -23.80 17.07
CA LEU A 421 -23.01 -23.72 18.53
C LEU A 421 -24.30 -24.38 19.03
N GLU A 422 -25.44 -24.10 18.38
CA GLU A 422 -26.72 -24.76 18.67
C GLU A 422 -26.64 -26.28 18.48
N LEU A 423 -26.04 -26.76 17.37
CA LEU A 423 -25.82 -28.19 17.14
C LEU A 423 -24.96 -28.83 18.23
N ALA A 424 -23.89 -28.15 18.66
CA ALA A 424 -23.05 -28.64 19.74
C ALA A 424 -23.83 -28.73 21.07
N GLN A 425 -24.70 -27.75 21.37
CA GLN A 425 -25.58 -27.76 22.54
C GLN A 425 -26.59 -28.92 22.48
N GLN A 426 -27.24 -29.15 21.34
CA GLN A 426 -28.17 -30.27 21.15
C GLN A 426 -27.46 -31.62 21.34
N MET A 427 -26.23 -31.77 20.83
CA MET A 427 -25.43 -32.98 21.01
C MET A 427 -25.06 -33.21 22.49
N GLU A 428 -24.78 -32.14 23.23
CA GLU A 428 -24.58 -32.22 24.68
C GLU A 428 -25.86 -32.66 25.42
N GLU A 429 -27.02 -32.15 25.04
CA GLU A 429 -28.30 -32.54 25.63
C GLU A 429 -28.64 -34.02 25.37
N ILE A 430 -28.44 -34.49 24.13
CA ILE A 430 -28.64 -35.89 23.74
C ILE A 430 -27.71 -36.80 24.55
N THR A 431 -26.42 -36.45 24.66
CA THR A 431 -25.44 -37.26 25.40
C THR A 431 -25.70 -37.26 26.90
N ASN A 432 -26.15 -36.15 27.49
CA ASN A 432 -26.58 -36.09 28.89
C ASN A 432 -27.82 -36.98 29.14
N THR A 433 -28.78 -36.95 28.22
CA THR A 433 -29.98 -37.81 28.29
C THR A 433 -29.62 -39.29 28.16
N LEU A 434 -28.75 -39.64 27.20
CA LEU A 434 -28.24 -40.99 27.01
C LEU A 434 -27.48 -41.48 28.25
N SER A 435 -26.61 -40.65 28.83
CA SER A 435 -25.91 -40.95 30.08
C SER A 435 -26.88 -41.21 31.24
N LYS A 436 -27.98 -40.45 31.35
CA LYS A 436 -29.02 -40.65 32.36
C LYS A 436 -29.72 -42.00 32.21
N HIS A 437 -30.03 -42.42 30.98
CA HIS A 437 -30.62 -43.73 30.72
C HIS A 437 -29.65 -44.88 31.00
N ILE A 438 -28.38 -44.74 30.60
CA ILE A 438 -27.35 -45.77 30.87
C ILE A 438 -27.13 -45.97 32.36
N LYS A 439 -27.18 -44.91 33.18
CA LYS A 439 -27.05 -45.01 34.65
C LYS A 439 -28.11 -45.88 35.32
N GLN A 440 -29.21 -46.20 34.65
CA GLN A 440 -30.22 -47.13 35.17
C GLN A 440 -29.75 -48.59 35.09
N PHE A 441 -28.74 -48.89 34.27
CA PHE A 441 -28.17 -50.21 34.12
C PHE A 441 -26.92 -50.37 34.99
N ASN A 442 -26.92 -51.39 35.84
CA ASN A 442 -25.77 -51.82 36.62
C ASN A 442 -25.07 -52.97 35.87
N VAL A 443 -24.03 -52.62 35.14
CA VAL A 443 -23.13 -53.56 34.46
C VAL A 443 -22.00 -53.99 35.40
N LYS A 444 -21.43 -55.16 35.13
CA LYS A 444 -20.29 -55.68 35.88
C LYS A 444 -19.08 -54.80 35.55
N VAL A 445 -18.49 -54.20 36.58
CA VAL A 445 -17.28 -53.38 36.46
C VAL A 445 -16.09 -54.25 36.06
#